data_AF-A0A423Q6B6-F1
#
_entry.id   AF-A0A423Q6B6-F1
#
_cell.length_a   1.000
_cell.length_b   1.000
_cell.length_c   1.000
_cell.angle_alpha   90.00
_cell.angle_beta   90.00
_cell.angle_gamma   90.00
#
_symmetry.space_group_name_H-M   'P 1'
#
loop_
_entity.id
_entity.type
_entity.pdbx_description
1 polymer ?
#
loop_
_entity_poly.entity_id
_entity_poly.type
_entity_poly.pdbx_seq_one_letter_code
_entity_poly.pdbx_strand_id
1 'polypeptide(L)'
;MTSGTIFASTKLPLTVWFLAMHLLTQAKNNVSALELRRQLGVSYRAAWRIKQKLLQVMVERESRRQLSGRVEIDDAYLGGERAGKPGQRGRGSPNKIPFVIAVSTTADRKPHQVVLRC
;
A
#
# COMPACT_ATOMS: atom_id res chain seq x y z
N MET A 1 17.33 -20.94 -8.82
CA MET A 1 15.89 -20.87 -9.08
C MET A 1 15.31 -19.58 -8.49
N THR A 2 15.29 -18.49 -9.24
CA THR A 2 14.63 -17.21 -8.86
C THR A 2 13.92 -16.54 -10.05
N SER A 3 14.15 -17.02 -11.27
CA SER A 3 13.48 -16.55 -12.49
C SER A 3 11.97 -16.74 -12.39
N GLY A 4 11.20 -15.79 -12.92
CA GLY A 4 9.74 -15.80 -12.88
C GLY A 4 9.10 -15.46 -11.52
N THR A 5 9.89 -15.10 -10.51
CA THR A 5 9.40 -14.72 -9.17
C THR A 5 9.68 -13.24 -8.86
N ILE A 6 9.12 -12.75 -7.76
CA ILE A 6 9.42 -11.41 -7.22
C ILE A 6 10.91 -11.24 -6.88
N PHE A 7 11.61 -12.36 -6.64
CA PHE A 7 13.04 -12.44 -6.35
C PHE A 7 13.92 -12.50 -7.61
N ALA A 8 13.33 -12.47 -8.80
CA ALA A 8 14.08 -12.52 -10.05
C ALA A 8 15.15 -11.41 -10.10
N SER A 9 16.34 -11.80 -10.53
CA SER A 9 17.54 -10.95 -10.65
C SER A 9 18.00 -10.30 -9.35
N THR A 10 17.62 -10.84 -8.18
CA THR A 10 18.14 -10.35 -6.90
C THR A 10 19.58 -10.82 -6.66
N LYS A 11 20.41 -9.93 -6.09
CA LYS A 11 21.76 -10.25 -5.58
C LYS A 11 21.78 -10.40 -4.06
N LEU A 12 20.61 -10.30 -3.42
CA LEU A 12 20.47 -10.38 -1.97
C LEU A 12 20.08 -11.81 -1.55
N PRO A 13 20.52 -12.28 -0.38
CA PRO A 13 20.02 -13.51 0.21
C PRO A 13 18.49 -13.49 0.37
N LEU A 14 17.83 -14.63 0.16
CA LEU A 14 16.38 -14.74 0.35
C LEU A 14 15.97 -14.51 1.81
N THR A 15 16.86 -14.75 2.77
CA THR A 15 16.63 -14.43 4.19
C THR A 15 16.34 -12.95 4.40
N VAL A 16 16.99 -12.05 3.65
CA VAL A 16 16.71 -10.60 3.68
C VAL A 16 15.31 -10.31 3.16
N TRP A 17 14.87 -11.02 2.11
CA TRP A 17 13.53 -10.88 1.57
C TRP A 17 12.45 -11.35 2.54
N PHE A 18 12.64 -12.51 3.17
CA PHE A 18 11.69 -13.03 4.15
C PHE A 18 11.61 -12.14 5.39
N LEU A 19 12.75 -11.60 5.85
CA LEU A 19 12.77 -10.61 6.92
C LEU A 19 12.01 -9.34 6.51
N ALA A 20 12.20 -8.85 5.29
CA ALA A 20 11.47 -7.68 4.78
C ALA A 20 9.95 -7.91 4.73
N MET A 21 9.50 -9.10 4.32
CA MET A 21 8.10 -9.50 4.34
C MET A 21 7.53 -9.53 5.75
N HIS A 22 8.27 -10.11 6.70
CA HIS A 22 7.88 -10.15 8.10
C HIS A 22 7.71 -8.74 8.67
N LEU A 23 8.70 -7.86 8.47
CA LEU A 23 8.66 -6.48 8.96
C LEU A 23 7.49 -5.67 8.35
N LEU A 24 7.23 -5.82 7.05
CA LEU A 24 6.14 -5.12 6.38
C LEU A 24 4.74 -5.62 6.80
N THR A 25 4.60 -6.91 7.11
CA THR A 25 3.30 -7.49 7.49
C THR A 25 2.97 -7.35 8.98
N GLN A 26 3.98 -7.19 9.84
CA GLN A 26 3.78 -6.96 11.28
C GLN A 26 3.46 -5.51 11.62
N ALA A 27 3.96 -4.56 10.83
CA ALA A 27 3.78 -3.16 11.13
C ALA A 27 2.30 -2.76 10.95
N LYS A 28 1.71 -2.18 12.00
CA LYS A 28 0.37 -1.57 11.94
C LYS A 28 0.32 -0.40 10.96
N ASN A 29 1.46 0.26 10.77
CA ASN A 29 1.64 1.42 9.89
C ASN A 29 2.64 1.09 8.77
N ASN A 30 2.63 1.90 7.71
CA ASN A 30 3.54 1.73 6.59
C ASN A 30 5.02 1.96 7.02
N VAL A 31 5.88 0.95 6.83
CA VAL A 31 7.31 1.02 7.16
C VAL A 31 8.06 1.87 6.13
N SER A 32 8.76 2.93 6.54
CA SER A 32 9.51 3.77 5.59
C SER A 32 10.66 2.99 4.94
N ALA A 33 11.06 3.36 3.72
CA ALA A 33 12.21 2.72 3.07
C ALA A 33 13.52 2.94 3.86
N LEU A 34 13.62 4.06 4.59
CA LEU A 34 14.77 4.38 5.43
C LEU A 34 14.81 3.50 6.69
N GLU A 35 13.67 3.23 7.30
CA GLU A 35 13.56 2.30 8.43
C GLU A 35 13.87 0.86 7.98
N LEU A 36 13.26 0.42 6.88
CA LEU A 36 13.50 -0.89 6.31
C LEU A 36 14.98 -1.10 5.97
N ARG A 37 15.67 -0.05 5.49
CA ARG A 37 17.13 -0.05 5.30
C ARG A 37 17.87 -0.35 6.61
N ARG A 38 17.52 0.32 7.70
CA ARG A 38 18.18 0.16 9.02
C ARG A 38 17.97 -1.24 9.58
N GLN A 39 16.76 -1.78 9.44
CA GLN A 39 16.42 -3.12 9.94
C GLN A 39 17.04 -4.25 9.11
N LEU A 40 17.12 -4.08 7.78
CA LEU A 40 17.68 -5.11 6.88
C LEU A 40 19.20 -5.04 6.72
N GLY A 41 19.84 -3.93 7.11
CA GLY A 41 21.29 -3.74 6.93
C GLY A 41 21.73 -3.61 5.46
N VAL A 42 20.84 -3.21 4.55
CA VAL A 42 21.12 -3.08 3.10
C VAL A 42 21.23 -1.61 2.67
N SER A 43 21.60 -1.36 1.41
CA SER A 43 21.55 0.00 0.86
C SER A 43 20.12 0.53 0.77
N TYR A 44 19.94 1.85 0.84
CA TYR A 44 18.62 2.47 0.72
C TYR A 44 17.91 2.06 -0.59
N ARG A 45 18.66 2.07 -1.70
CA ARG A 45 18.16 1.69 -3.03
C ARG A 45 17.70 0.22 -3.08
N ALA A 46 18.35 -0.67 -2.32
CA ALA A 46 17.92 -2.05 -2.19
C ALA A 46 16.62 -2.16 -1.37
N ALA A 47 16.58 -1.54 -0.19
CA ALA A 47 15.39 -1.53 0.67
C ALA A 47 14.16 -0.95 -0.04
N TRP A 48 14.33 0.17 -0.75
CA TRP A 48 13.27 0.77 -1.55
C TRP A 48 12.77 -0.19 -2.65
N ARG A 49 13.67 -0.84 -3.40
CA ARG A 49 13.28 -1.80 -4.45
C ARG A 49 12.55 -3.02 -3.88
N ILE A 50 13.00 -3.56 -2.74
CA ILE A 50 12.30 -4.65 -2.04
C ILE A 50 10.89 -4.20 -1.67
N LYS A 51 10.77 -3.05 -1.00
CA LYS A 51 9.48 -2.49 -0.59
C LYS A 51 8.53 -2.31 -1.77
N GLN A 52 8.99 -1.71 -2.87
CA GLN A 52 8.15 -1.50 -4.06
C GLN A 52 7.68 -2.81 -4.68
N LYS A 53 8.56 -3.81 -4.82
CA LYS A 53 8.17 -5.13 -5.33
C LYS A 53 7.13 -5.82 -4.44
N LEU A 54 7.28 -5.74 -3.12
CA LEU A 54 6.32 -6.33 -2.19
C LEU A 54 4.97 -5.61 -2.23
N LEU A 55 4.97 -4.27 -2.24
CA LEU A 55 3.75 -3.48 -2.38
C LEU A 55 3.03 -3.75 -3.71
N GLN A 56 3.77 -3.88 -4.80
CA GLN A 56 3.21 -4.23 -6.11
C GLN A 56 2.46 -5.56 -6.06
N VAL A 57 3.05 -6.59 -5.43
CA VAL A 57 2.41 -7.90 -5.27
C VAL A 57 1.14 -7.81 -4.43
N MET A 58 1.15 -6.99 -3.38
CA MET A 58 -0.03 -6.74 -2.55
C MET A 58 -1.14 -6.06 -3.37
N VAL A 59 -0.80 -5.06 -4.17
CA VAL A 59 -1.75 -4.37 -5.07
C VAL A 59 -2.32 -5.33 -6.11
N GLU A 60 -1.48 -6.11 -6.79
CA GLU A 60 -1.91 -7.08 -7.80
C GLU A 60 -2.83 -8.15 -7.21
N ARG A 61 -2.52 -8.63 -6.00
CA ARG A 61 -3.37 -9.60 -5.29
C ARG A 61 -4.73 -8.99 -4.90
N GLU A 62 -4.73 -7.77 -4.36
CA GLU A 62 -5.95 -7.07 -3.97
C GLU A 62 -6.80 -6.60 -5.16
N SER A 63 -6.17 -6.31 -6.31
CA SER A 63 -6.86 -5.84 -7.51
C SER A 63 -7.97 -6.78 -7.99
N ARG A 64 -7.80 -8.09 -7.74
CA ARG A 64 -8.73 -9.17 -8.10
C ARG A 64 -9.86 -9.38 -7.09
N ARG A 65 -9.81 -8.71 -5.93
CA ARG A 65 -10.84 -8.85 -4.89
C ARG A 65 -12.10 -8.10 -5.31
N GLN A 66 -13.23 -8.81 -5.26
CA GLN A 66 -14.56 -8.24 -5.44
C GLN A 66 -15.32 -8.36 -4.12
N LEU A 67 -15.94 -7.26 -3.70
CA LEU A 67 -16.80 -7.23 -2.51
C LEU A 67 -18.19 -7.78 -2.87
N SER A 68 -18.83 -8.42 -1.90
CA SER A 68 -20.20 -8.95 -2.04
C SER A 68 -21.02 -8.66 -0.76
N GLY A 69 -22.34 -8.86 -0.85
CA GLY A 69 -23.26 -8.60 0.25
C GLY A 69 -23.47 -7.10 0.47
N ARG A 70 -23.48 -6.67 1.74
CA ARG A 70 -23.71 -5.26 2.09
C ARG A 70 -22.40 -4.48 2.03
N VAL A 71 -22.26 -3.65 1.00
CA VAL A 71 -21.08 -2.81 0.77
C VAL A 71 -21.41 -1.36 1.11
N GLU A 72 -20.56 -0.76 1.95
CA GLU A 72 -20.55 0.69 2.20
C GLU A 72 -19.36 1.30 1.46
N ILE A 73 -19.57 2.46 0.84
CA ILE A 73 -18.58 3.14 0.00
C ILE A 73 -18.44 4.58 0.51
N ASP A 74 -17.21 5.02 0.70
CA ASP A 74 -16.87 6.39 1.08
C ASP A 74 -15.75 6.94 0.18
N ASP A 75 -15.77 8.25 -0.05
CA ASP A 75 -14.80 8.98 -0.87
C ASP A 75 -13.92 9.89 -0.01
N ALA A 76 -12.62 9.84 -0.26
CA ALA A 76 -11.64 10.66 0.43
C ALA A 76 -10.63 11.25 -0.56
N TYR A 77 -9.90 12.26 -0.10
CA TYR A 77 -8.95 13.00 -0.95
C TYR A 77 -7.59 13.04 -0.26
N LEU A 78 -6.57 12.49 -0.92
CA LEU A 78 -5.19 12.47 -0.44
C LEU A 78 -4.39 13.63 -1.05
N GLY A 79 -3.59 14.32 -0.24
CA GLY A 79 -2.69 15.39 -0.68
C GLY A 79 -3.16 16.80 -0.34
N GLY A 80 -2.81 17.78 -1.19
CA GLY A 80 -3.05 19.19 -0.92
C GLY A 80 -2.00 19.89 -0.05
N GLU A 81 -0.79 19.31 0.06
CA GLU A 81 0.35 19.92 0.78
C GLU A 81 0.69 21.33 0.24
N ARG A 82 0.45 21.56 -1.05
CA ARG A 82 0.50 22.88 -1.67
C ARG A 82 -0.87 23.51 -1.65
N ALA A 83 -1.01 24.62 -0.94
CA ALA A 83 -2.22 25.45 -0.97
C ALA A 83 -2.59 25.76 -2.43
N GLY A 84 -3.83 25.47 -2.81
CA GLY A 84 -4.37 25.90 -4.10
C GLY A 84 -4.47 27.42 -4.18
N LYS A 85 -5.07 27.93 -5.27
CA LYS A 85 -5.40 29.37 -5.36
C LYS A 85 -6.27 29.78 -4.15
N PRO A 86 -6.20 31.04 -3.68
CA PRO A 86 -7.09 31.55 -2.64
C PRO A 86 -8.56 31.21 -2.98
N GLY A 87 -9.27 30.58 -2.04
CA GLY A 87 -10.67 30.13 -2.23
C GLY A 87 -10.85 28.67 -2.70
N GLN A 88 -9.82 27.99 -3.19
CA GLN A 88 -9.91 26.58 -3.60
C GLN A 88 -9.56 25.63 -2.43
N ARG A 89 -10.54 25.38 -1.56
CA ARG A 89 -10.46 24.43 -0.44
C ARG A 89 -11.37 23.22 -0.67
N GLY A 90 -11.22 22.17 0.14
CA GLY A 90 -12.12 21.01 0.09
C GLY A 90 -11.92 20.10 -1.13
N ARG A 91 -13.02 19.62 -1.72
CA ARG A 91 -13.08 18.62 -2.81
C ARG A 91 -12.62 19.15 -4.18
N GLY A 92 -12.61 20.46 -4.40
CA GLY A 92 -12.27 21.10 -5.68
C GLY A 92 -10.81 21.57 -5.83
N SER A 93 -9.91 21.16 -4.92
CA SER A 93 -8.49 21.55 -4.99
C SER A 93 -7.76 20.71 -6.05
N PRO A 94 -7.07 21.33 -7.03
CA PRO A 94 -6.42 20.61 -8.14
C PRO A 94 -5.25 19.73 -7.69
N ASN A 95 -4.76 19.88 -6.47
CA ASN A 95 -3.60 19.16 -5.93
C ASN A 95 -3.97 17.98 -5.01
N LYS A 96 -5.20 17.47 -5.14
CA LYS A 96 -5.68 16.33 -4.37
C LYS A 96 -6.01 15.16 -5.29
N ILE A 97 -5.65 13.97 -4.85
CA ILE A 97 -5.97 12.72 -5.52
C ILE A 97 -7.19 12.15 -4.82
N PRO A 98 -8.37 12.10 -5.48
CA PRO A 98 -9.52 11.41 -4.92
C PRO A 98 -9.23 9.92 -4.87
N PHE A 99 -9.76 9.24 -3.86
CA PHE A 99 -9.77 7.79 -3.77
C PHE A 99 -11.05 7.35 -3.08
N VAL A 100 -11.47 6.13 -3.37
CA VAL A 100 -12.68 5.52 -2.84
C VAL A 100 -12.28 4.30 -2.02
N ILE A 101 -12.86 4.20 -0.83
CA ILE A 101 -12.79 2.99 -0.01
C ILE A 101 -14.17 2.34 -0.03
N ALA A 102 -14.21 1.05 -0.37
CA ALA A 102 -15.39 0.22 -0.22
C ALA A 102 -15.14 -0.84 0.86
N VAL A 103 -16.11 -1.04 1.75
CA VAL A 103 -16.04 -1.98 2.86
C VAL A 103 -17.26 -2.90 2.80
N SER A 104 -17.04 -4.22 2.79
CA SER A 104 -18.13 -5.17 3.01
C SER A 104 -18.35 -5.37 4.52
N THR A 105 -19.61 -5.32 4.92
CA THR A 105 -20.06 -5.39 6.31
C THR A 105 -20.93 -6.62 6.53
N THR A 106 -20.80 -7.22 7.71
CA THR A 106 -21.72 -8.26 8.20
C THR A 106 -23.08 -7.66 8.56
N ALA A 107 -24.09 -8.48 8.83
CA ALA A 107 -25.42 -8.02 9.26
C ALA A 107 -25.35 -7.08 10.49
N ASP A 108 -24.41 -7.34 11.41
CA ASP A 108 -24.14 -6.52 12.60
C ASP A 108 -23.29 -5.27 12.32
N ARG A 109 -23.13 -4.89 11.05
CA ARG A 109 -22.30 -3.76 10.57
C ARG A 109 -20.81 -3.85 10.93
N LYS A 110 -20.29 -5.06 11.22
CA LYS A 110 -18.85 -5.24 11.43
C LYS A 110 -18.12 -5.37 10.09
N PRO A 111 -17.03 -4.61 9.86
CA PRO A 111 -16.25 -4.68 8.63
C PRO A 111 -15.47 -5.99 8.56
N HIS A 112 -15.38 -6.60 7.38
CA HIS A 112 -14.60 -7.83 7.20
C HIS A 112 -13.75 -7.86 5.92
N GLN A 113 -14.13 -7.11 4.88
CA GLN A 113 -13.32 -6.95 3.67
C GLN A 113 -13.30 -5.49 3.24
N VAL A 114 -12.16 -5.04 2.73
CA VAL A 114 -11.94 -3.67 2.26
C VAL A 114 -11.30 -3.71 0.89
N VAL A 115 -11.73 -2.83 -0.01
CA VAL A 115 -11.11 -2.55 -1.31
C VAL A 115 -10.91 -1.05 -1.43
N LEU A 116 -9.70 -0.65 -1.83
CA LEU A 116 -9.34 0.75 -2.06
C LEU A 116 -9.05 0.95 -3.55
N ARG A 117 -9.64 2.00 -4.14
CA ARG A 117 -9.44 2.39 -5.54
C ARG A 117 -9.07 3.87 -5.60
N CYS A 118 -8.00 4.20 -6.30
CA CYS A 118 -7.53 5.57 -6.53
C CYS A 118 -7.69 5.94 -8.00
#